data_AF-A0A2H4SSS7-F1
#
_entry.id   AF-A0A2H4SSS7-F1
#
_cell.length_a   1.000
_cell.length_b   1.000
_cell.length_c   1.000
_cell.angle_alpha   90.00
_cell.angle_beta   90.00
_cell.angle_gamma   90.00
#
_symmetry.space_group_name_H-M   'P 1'
#
loop_
_entity.id
_entity.type
_entity.pdbx_description
1 polymer ?
#
loop_
_entity_poly.entity_id
_entity_poly.type
_entity_poly.pdbx_seq_one_letter_code
_entity_poly.pdbx_strand_id
1 'polypeptide(L)'
;MAAHVDLSQRDMNVLEKMRDPDFNPETSLVLDERLPRDPHLIDPAVYEHVASRERAIVQSLQALEADLAQAQDLDADARAVDGYRTAVAALDQLISEHPRYASARNNRAQATRRLYGDLMLLSVTTTSAASAVPLIPAPAADEKRQAAARALADLETSIALLTPRALASPMAPTAARTLSSALTQRGAVYLQTGKMLRADRALDVDQSRDEASWSAHRFQEAASHDLALGGRYGNEIAKNLAVSVNPTAKLCGQIVREAMRKEYGPGFMGPEPEDVTLEKPLIPHTTYPPDKMKFLKVGRVAIITRGRYAGKKVVIIQPVDNGNKPHPFGHAVVAGIERYPSKITRRMSKARQEKRSKVKPFIKVINYNHLMPTRYTLELEGLKGSVTADTFKEVSHREDAKKTVKKALEERYSSGKNRWFFTPLSTFFFFFSSLRSTWGAWRGNKVKVESFG
;
A
#
# COMPACT_ATOMS: atom_id res chain seq x y z
N MET A 1 25.11 12.19 12.82
CA MET A 1 25.33 12.15 11.37
C MET A 1 24.90 10.78 10.87
N ALA A 2 23.70 10.69 10.29
CA ALA A 2 23.25 9.45 9.65
C ALA A 2 24.13 9.23 8.41
N ALA A 3 24.71 8.05 8.27
CA ALA A 3 25.43 7.68 7.06
C ALA A 3 24.41 7.54 5.94
N HIS A 4 24.38 8.53 5.05
CA HIS A 4 23.68 8.42 3.78
C HIS A 4 24.40 7.32 2.99
N VAL A 5 23.72 6.20 2.74
CA VAL A 5 24.23 5.20 1.81
C VAL A 5 23.78 5.68 0.44
N ASP A 6 24.67 6.37 -0.25
CA ASP A 6 24.46 6.71 -1.66
C ASP A 6 24.60 5.41 -2.46
N LEU A 7 23.46 4.84 -2.81
CA LEU A 7 23.39 3.77 -3.80
C LEU A 7 23.88 4.34 -5.12
N SER A 8 24.76 3.62 -5.82
CA SER A 8 25.15 4.03 -7.17
C SER A 8 23.95 3.93 -8.11
N GLN A 9 23.97 4.68 -9.22
CA GLN A 9 22.95 4.58 -10.27
C GLN A 9 22.79 3.12 -10.75
N ARG A 10 23.89 2.35 -10.77
CA ARG A 10 23.88 0.92 -11.10
C ARG A 10 23.11 0.11 -10.06
N ASP A 11 23.33 0.34 -8.76
CA ASP A 11 22.62 -0.36 -7.68
C ASP A 11 21.12 -0.06 -7.72
N MET A 12 20.74 1.20 -7.98
CA MET A 12 19.34 1.59 -8.19
C MET A 12 18.71 0.84 -9.38
N ASN A 13 19.43 0.76 -10.50
CA ASN A 13 18.95 0.05 -11.68
C ASN A 13 18.84 -1.46 -11.43
N VAL A 14 19.73 -2.06 -10.64
CA VAL A 14 19.63 -3.48 -10.25
C VAL A 14 18.44 -3.70 -9.33
N LEU A 15 18.20 -2.82 -8.35
CA LEU A 15 17.05 -2.91 -7.44
C LEU A 15 15.72 -2.77 -8.18
N GLU A 16 15.64 -1.86 -9.17
CA GLU A 16 14.46 -1.75 -10.02
C GLU A 16 14.30 -3.00 -10.91
N LYS A 17 15.37 -3.55 -11.50
CA LYS A 17 15.30 -4.84 -12.24
C LYS A 17 14.85 -6.02 -11.37
N MET A 18 15.22 -6.03 -10.09
CA MET A 18 14.74 -7.06 -9.16
C MET A 18 13.25 -6.89 -8.83
N ARG A 19 12.73 -5.66 -8.88
CA ARG A 19 11.33 -5.34 -8.61
C ARG A 19 10.45 -5.51 -9.85
N ASP A 20 11.00 -5.22 -11.01
CA ASP A 20 10.38 -5.33 -12.33
C ASP A 20 11.41 -5.94 -13.31
N PRO A 21 11.28 -7.23 -13.67
CA PRO A 21 12.19 -7.90 -14.60
C PRO A 21 12.31 -7.20 -15.96
N ASP A 22 11.30 -6.43 -16.36
CA ASP A 22 11.24 -5.72 -17.63
C ASP A 22 11.80 -4.28 -17.54
N PHE A 23 12.39 -3.90 -16.40
CA PHE A 23 12.99 -2.58 -16.21
C PHE A 23 14.24 -2.39 -17.08
N ASN A 24 14.21 -1.38 -17.96
CA ASN A 24 15.34 -0.98 -18.78
C ASN A 24 15.75 0.49 -18.48
N PRO A 25 16.95 0.73 -17.93
CA PRO A 25 17.40 2.08 -17.59
C PRO A 25 17.57 2.99 -18.81
N GLU A 26 17.84 2.44 -20.01
CA GLU A 26 17.95 3.21 -21.27
C GLU A 26 16.59 3.79 -21.74
N THR A 27 15.48 3.28 -21.18
CA THR A 27 14.12 3.76 -21.47
C THR A 27 13.56 4.64 -20.35
N SER A 28 14.42 5.10 -19.44
CA SER A 28 14.00 5.96 -18.32
C SER A 28 13.49 7.30 -18.82
N LEU A 29 12.45 7.81 -18.16
CA LEU A 29 11.87 9.12 -18.46
C LEU A 29 12.92 10.23 -18.30
N VAL A 30 13.15 10.98 -19.37
CA VAL A 30 13.99 12.19 -19.35
C VAL A 30 13.07 13.39 -19.15
N LEU A 31 13.23 14.08 -18.02
CA LEU A 31 12.50 15.30 -17.71
C LEU A 31 13.34 16.53 -18.02
N ASP A 32 12.77 17.50 -18.74
CA ASP A 32 13.42 18.78 -19.04
C ASP A 32 12.51 19.95 -18.64
N GLU A 33 12.98 20.76 -17.68
CA GLU A 33 12.25 21.93 -17.17
C GLU A 33 12.24 23.12 -18.14
N ARG A 34 13.12 23.10 -19.16
CA ARG A 34 13.20 24.17 -20.18
C ARG A 34 12.10 24.06 -21.23
N LEU A 35 11.46 22.90 -21.32
CA LEU A 35 10.38 22.66 -22.26
C LEU A 35 9.11 23.42 -21.84
N PRO A 36 8.26 23.84 -22.80
CA PRO A 36 6.94 24.39 -22.50
C PRO A 36 6.14 23.45 -21.59
N ARG A 37 5.39 24.03 -20.64
CA ARG A 37 4.62 23.25 -19.66
C ARG A 37 3.54 22.38 -20.31
N ASP A 38 3.03 22.78 -21.47
CA ASP A 38 2.12 22.01 -22.31
C ASP A 38 2.63 21.97 -23.76
N PRO A 39 2.60 20.80 -24.44
CA PRO A 39 3.10 20.68 -25.82
C PRO A 39 2.27 21.43 -26.87
N HIS A 40 0.99 21.73 -26.59
CA HIS A 40 0.02 22.29 -27.53
C HIS A 40 -0.34 23.75 -27.21
N LEU A 41 -0.20 24.19 -25.95
CA LEU A 41 -0.30 25.59 -25.52
C LEU A 41 1.08 26.17 -25.23
N ILE A 42 1.75 26.62 -26.29
CA ILE A 42 3.14 27.10 -26.24
C ILE A 42 3.23 28.54 -25.72
N ASP A 43 2.22 29.38 -25.98
CA ASP A 43 2.18 30.77 -25.53
C ASP A 43 2.06 30.84 -23.99
N PRO A 44 3.06 31.40 -23.28
CA PRO A 44 3.05 31.47 -21.82
C PRO A 44 1.87 32.26 -21.25
N ALA A 45 1.41 33.33 -21.91
CA ALA A 45 0.34 34.18 -21.41
C ALA A 45 -1.02 33.46 -21.51
N VAL A 46 -1.26 32.81 -22.65
CA VAL A 46 -2.46 31.98 -22.86
C VAL A 46 -2.44 30.78 -21.91
N TYR A 47 -1.30 30.09 -21.78
CA TYR A 47 -1.16 28.97 -20.87
C TYR A 47 -1.48 29.38 -19.42
N GLU A 48 -0.92 30.49 -18.93
CA GLU A 48 -1.14 30.92 -17.55
C GLU A 48 -2.61 31.33 -17.32
N HIS A 49 -3.25 31.98 -18.30
CA HIS A 49 -4.68 32.28 -18.24
C HIS A 49 -5.53 31.00 -18.15
N VAL A 50 -5.30 30.02 -19.04
CA VAL A 50 -6.03 28.74 -19.05
C VAL A 50 -5.78 27.95 -17.76
N ALA A 51 -4.52 27.85 -17.35
CA ALA A 51 -4.13 27.11 -16.16
C ALA A 51 -4.65 27.77 -14.86
N SER A 52 -4.75 29.11 -14.80
CA SER A 52 -5.35 29.79 -13.66
C SER A 52 -6.85 29.53 -13.54
N ARG A 53 -7.59 29.53 -14.66
CA ARG A 53 -9.02 29.15 -14.71
C ARG A 53 -9.23 27.71 -14.25
N GLU A 54 -8.41 26.78 -14.77
CA GLU A 54 -8.43 25.38 -14.33
C GLU A 54 -8.15 25.25 -12.83
N ARG A 55 -7.11 25.92 -12.31
CA ARG A 55 -6.77 25.92 -10.88
C ARG A 55 -7.93 26.42 -10.02
N ALA A 56 -8.64 27.46 -10.45
CA ALA A 56 -9.80 27.96 -9.73
C ALA A 56 -10.92 26.90 -9.62
N ILE A 57 -11.18 26.14 -10.69
CA ILE A 57 -12.17 25.06 -10.69
C ILE A 57 -11.72 23.91 -9.75
N VAL A 58 -10.44 23.54 -9.79
CA VAL A 58 -9.92 22.48 -8.89
C VAL A 58 -9.96 22.94 -7.43
N GLN A 59 -9.64 24.20 -7.15
CA GLN A 59 -9.73 24.78 -5.81
C GLN A 59 -11.17 24.82 -5.30
N SER A 60 -12.15 25.12 -6.15
CA SER A 60 -13.56 25.09 -5.74
C SER A 60 -14.02 23.68 -5.37
N LEU A 61 -13.55 22.65 -6.08
CA LEU A 61 -13.80 21.24 -5.71
C LEU A 61 -13.14 20.87 -4.38
N GLN A 62 -11.89 21.29 -4.15
CA GLN A 62 -11.19 21.04 -2.88
C GLN A 62 -11.87 21.73 -1.69
N ALA A 63 -12.34 22.96 -1.88
CA ALA A 63 -13.11 23.68 -0.87
C ALA A 63 -14.43 22.96 -0.57
N LEU A 64 -15.16 22.54 -1.61
CA LEU A 64 -16.39 21.75 -1.46
C LEU A 64 -16.15 20.47 -0.65
N GLU A 65 -15.09 19.72 -0.95
CA GLU A 65 -14.75 18.50 -0.19
C GLU A 65 -14.37 18.79 1.27
N ALA A 66 -13.65 19.88 1.52
CA ALA A 66 -13.29 20.30 2.88
C ALA A 66 -14.53 20.70 3.70
N ASP A 67 -15.49 21.37 3.08
CA ASP A 67 -16.75 21.77 3.70
C ASP A 67 -17.64 20.54 3.99
N LEU A 68 -17.74 19.61 3.04
CA LEU A 68 -18.48 18.35 3.20
C LEU A 68 -17.89 17.44 4.29
N ALA A 69 -16.57 17.46 4.48
CA ALA A 69 -15.92 16.70 5.55
C ALA A 69 -16.24 17.24 6.95
N GLN A 70 -16.63 18.51 7.07
CA GLN A 70 -17.00 19.16 8.33
C GLN A 70 -18.50 19.18 8.58
N ALA A 71 -19.30 19.18 7.51
CA ALA A 71 -20.77 19.16 7.60
C ALA A 71 -21.28 17.76 8.00
N GLN A 72 -22.25 17.72 8.92
CA GLN A 72 -23.04 16.52 9.24
C GLN A 72 -24.46 16.60 8.67
N ASP A 73 -24.67 17.46 7.66
CA ASP A 73 -25.98 17.77 7.12
C ASP A 73 -26.55 16.61 6.29
N LEU A 74 -27.87 16.46 6.35
CA LEU A 74 -28.63 15.50 5.54
C LEU A 74 -28.55 15.80 4.03
N ASP A 75 -28.30 17.06 3.65
CA ASP A 75 -28.21 17.52 2.25
C ASP A 75 -26.78 17.55 1.69
N ALA A 76 -25.80 17.03 2.43
CA ALA A 76 -24.39 17.06 2.04
C ALA A 76 -24.16 16.41 0.66
N ASP A 77 -24.79 15.26 0.40
CA ASP A 77 -24.63 14.53 -0.86
C ASP A 77 -25.21 15.29 -2.06
N ALA A 78 -26.38 15.94 -1.91
CA ALA A 78 -27.01 16.72 -2.98
C ALA A 78 -26.15 17.94 -3.36
N ARG A 79 -25.59 18.63 -2.36
CA ARG A 79 -24.69 19.77 -2.53
C ARG A 79 -23.37 19.35 -3.19
N ALA A 80 -22.85 18.16 -2.82
CA ALA A 80 -21.68 17.57 -3.44
C ALA A 80 -21.93 17.31 -4.94
N VAL A 81 -23.06 16.68 -5.28
CA VAL A 81 -23.41 16.40 -6.68
C VAL A 81 -23.53 17.68 -7.50
N ASP A 82 -24.19 18.71 -6.97
CA ASP A 82 -24.35 20.00 -7.67
C ASP A 82 -23.02 20.72 -7.91
N GLY A 83 -22.16 20.77 -6.88
CA GLY A 83 -20.84 21.37 -7.00
C GLY A 83 -19.95 20.64 -7.99
N TYR A 84 -19.99 19.30 -8.02
CA TYR A 84 -19.27 18.50 -9.01
C TYR A 84 -19.83 18.67 -10.43
N ARG A 85 -21.16 18.76 -10.61
CA ARG A 85 -21.78 19.03 -11.92
C ARG A 85 -21.40 20.41 -12.44
N THR A 86 -21.37 21.41 -11.58
CA THR A 86 -20.93 22.78 -11.91
C THR A 86 -19.46 22.80 -12.34
N ALA A 87 -18.59 22.09 -11.62
CA ALA A 87 -17.18 21.97 -12.00
C ALA A 87 -16.99 21.24 -13.35
N VAL A 88 -17.75 20.17 -13.60
CA VAL A 88 -17.74 19.48 -14.91
C VAL A 88 -18.17 20.43 -16.03
N ALA A 89 -19.22 21.22 -15.84
CA ALA A 89 -19.67 22.21 -16.83
C ALA A 89 -18.62 23.31 -17.08
N ALA A 90 -17.94 23.78 -16.04
CA ALA A 90 -16.84 24.75 -16.19
C ALA A 90 -15.64 24.16 -16.95
N LEU A 91 -15.32 22.89 -16.71
CA LEU A 91 -14.29 22.16 -17.47
C LEU A 91 -14.73 21.89 -18.91
N ASP A 92 -16.01 21.61 -19.16
CA ASP A 92 -16.58 21.49 -20.51
C ASP A 92 -16.36 22.77 -21.31
N GLN A 93 -16.63 23.93 -20.71
CA GLN A 93 -16.37 25.22 -21.34
C GLN A 93 -14.87 25.43 -21.62
N LEU A 94 -13.99 25.10 -20.67
CA LEU A 94 -12.55 25.25 -20.87
C LEU A 94 -12.03 24.35 -22.00
N ILE A 95 -12.58 23.15 -22.13
CA ILE A 95 -12.22 22.18 -23.16
C ILE A 95 -12.78 22.59 -24.53
N SER A 96 -13.96 23.19 -24.59
CA SER A 96 -14.51 23.70 -25.86
C SER A 96 -13.69 24.87 -26.41
N GLU A 97 -13.23 25.76 -25.53
CA GLU A 97 -12.33 26.87 -25.87
C GLU A 97 -10.92 26.38 -26.23
N HIS A 98 -10.41 25.35 -25.54
CA HIS A 98 -9.07 24.79 -25.76
C HIS A 98 -9.08 23.26 -25.92
N PRO A 99 -9.48 22.72 -27.08
CA PRO A 99 -9.69 21.28 -27.28
C PRO A 99 -8.46 20.39 -27.08
N ARG A 100 -7.25 20.96 -27.25
CA ARG A 100 -5.96 20.28 -27.11
C ARG A 100 -5.34 20.40 -25.72
N TYR A 101 -6.03 21.02 -24.76
CA TYR A 101 -5.53 21.14 -23.39
C TYR A 101 -5.83 19.87 -22.59
N ALA A 102 -4.82 19.02 -22.43
CA ALA A 102 -4.98 17.69 -21.83
C ALA A 102 -5.28 17.71 -20.32
N SER A 103 -4.78 18.71 -19.59
CA SER A 103 -4.99 18.79 -18.13
C SER A 103 -6.47 18.94 -17.76
N ALA A 104 -7.19 19.82 -18.45
CA ALA A 104 -8.62 20.03 -18.19
C ALA A 104 -9.45 18.77 -18.43
N ARG A 105 -9.14 18.02 -19.50
CA ARG A 105 -9.77 16.72 -19.79
C ARG A 105 -9.53 15.70 -18.69
N ASN A 106 -8.30 15.64 -18.17
CA ASN A 106 -7.93 14.74 -17.09
C ASN A 106 -8.68 15.08 -15.77
N ASN A 107 -8.81 16.37 -15.47
CA ASN A 107 -9.60 16.84 -14.32
C ASN A 107 -11.10 16.57 -14.51
N ARG A 108 -11.63 16.71 -15.73
CA ARG A 108 -13.02 16.38 -16.03
C ARG A 108 -13.29 14.90 -15.82
N ALA A 109 -12.43 14.03 -16.36
CA ALA A 109 -12.51 12.59 -16.14
C ALA A 109 -12.46 12.22 -14.64
N GLN A 110 -11.60 12.89 -13.86
CA GLN A 110 -11.52 12.69 -12.41
C GLN A 110 -12.81 13.10 -11.70
N ALA A 111 -13.38 14.25 -12.04
CA ALA A 111 -14.66 14.71 -11.49
C ALA A 111 -15.80 13.76 -11.85
N THR A 112 -15.86 13.27 -13.10
CA THR A 112 -16.82 12.25 -13.53
C THR A 112 -16.67 10.95 -12.77
N ARG A 113 -15.43 10.49 -12.54
CA ARG A 113 -15.16 9.29 -11.71
C ARG A 113 -15.59 9.47 -10.26
N ARG A 114 -15.52 10.68 -9.71
CA ARG A 114 -16.06 10.95 -8.36
C ARG A 114 -17.59 10.88 -8.33
N LEU A 115 -18.25 11.40 -9.37
CA LEU A 115 -19.72 11.39 -9.50
C LEU A 115 -20.29 9.99 -9.68
N TYR A 116 -19.77 9.21 -10.64
CA TYR A 116 -20.35 7.92 -11.06
C TYR A 116 -19.54 6.69 -10.62
N GLY A 117 -18.32 6.90 -10.10
CA GLY A 117 -17.46 5.85 -9.58
C GLY A 117 -16.59 5.16 -10.65
N ASP A 118 -15.62 4.37 -10.19
CA ASP A 118 -14.73 3.59 -11.07
C ASP A 118 -15.43 2.38 -11.74
N LEU A 119 -16.65 2.04 -11.29
CA LEU A 119 -17.49 0.98 -11.85
C LEU A 119 -18.50 1.50 -12.88
N MET A 120 -18.32 2.73 -13.39
CA MET A 120 -19.24 3.37 -14.34
C MET A 120 -19.47 2.61 -15.66
N LEU A 121 -18.62 1.63 -15.99
CA LEU A 121 -18.77 0.75 -17.17
C LEU A 121 -19.67 -0.48 -16.93
N LEU A 122 -20.16 -0.68 -15.70
CA LEU A 122 -20.97 -1.83 -15.32
C LEU A 122 -22.40 -1.41 -15.05
N SER A 123 -23.33 -2.37 -15.11
CA SER A 123 -24.75 -2.16 -14.76
C SER A 123 -24.92 -1.61 -13.34
N VAL A 124 -24.16 -2.13 -12.38
CA VAL A 124 -24.13 -1.69 -10.98
C VAL A 124 -22.83 -0.94 -10.68
N THR A 125 -22.95 0.30 -10.22
CA THR A 125 -21.82 1.21 -9.93
C THR A 125 -21.33 1.15 -8.48
N THR A 126 -22.10 0.54 -7.58
CA THR A 126 -21.77 0.47 -6.14
C THR A 126 -20.99 -0.80 -5.78
N THR A 127 -20.21 -0.73 -4.71
CA THR A 127 -19.48 -1.87 -4.14
C THR A 127 -19.66 -1.89 -2.62
N SER A 128 -19.43 -3.04 -1.98
CA SER A 128 -19.54 -3.20 -0.52
C SER A 128 -18.47 -2.43 0.26
N ALA A 129 -17.45 -1.89 -0.42
CA ALA A 129 -16.43 -1.04 0.18
C ALA A 129 -16.91 0.41 0.32
N ALA A 130 -17.11 0.86 1.57
CA ALA A 130 -17.57 2.22 1.91
C ALA A 130 -16.71 3.37 1.34
N SER A 131 -15.43 3.13 1.03
CA SER A 131 -14.53 4.16 0.47
C SER A 131 -14.66 4.36 -1.04
N ALA A 132 -15.51 3.59 -1.71
CA ALA A 132 -15.66 3.57 -3.17
C ALA A 132 -17.11 3.82 -3.62
N VAL A 133 -17.94 4.40 -2.74
CA VAL A 133 -19.32 4.75 -3.08
C VAL A 133 -19.31 6.02 -3.94
N PRO A 134 -19.89 5.97 -5.16
CA PRO A 134 -20.03 7.15 -6.02
C PRO A 134 -21.02 8.14 -5.40
N LEU A 135 -20.87 9.44 -5.70
CA LEU A 135 -21.82 10.46 -5.22
C LEU A 135 -23.23 10.22 -5.77
N ILE A 136 -23.34 9.65 -6.97
CA ILE A 136 -24.61 9.21 -7.56
C ILE A 136 -24.63 7.66 -7.53
N PRO A 137 -25.24 7.03 -6.51
CA PRO A 137 -25.23 5.57 -6.34
C PRO A 137 -26.08 4.83 -7.37
N ALA A 138 -27.13 5.45 -7.91
CA ALA A 138 -28.02 4.85 -8.90
C ALA A 138 -28.34 5.87 -10.01
N PRO A 139 -27.39 6.18 -10.90
CA PRO A 139 -27.62 7.10 -12.01
C PRO A 139 -28.56 6.49 -13.06
N ALA A 140 -29.26 7.33 -13.82
CA ALA A 140 -30.00 6.87 -15.00
C ALA A 140 -29.03 6.19 -15.99
N ALA A 141 -29.46 5.10 -16.62
CA ALA A 141 -28.58 4.28 -17.44
C ALA A 141 -27.97 5.08 -18.62
N ASP A 142 -28.78 5.93 -19.28
CA ASP A 142 -28.32 6.79 -20.36
C ASP A 142 -27.31 7.86 -19.89
N GLU A 143 -27.60 8.52 -18.76
CA GLU A 143 -26.69 9.53 -18.18
C GLU A 143 -25.34 8.89 -17.85
N LYS A 144 -25.35 7.72 -17.22
CA LYS A 144 -24.14 6.97 -16.87
C LYS A 144 -23.36 6.56 -18.12
N ARG A 145 -24.00 5.97 -19.13
CA ARG A 145 -23.33 5.57 -20.39
C ARG A 145 -22.66 6.75 -21.06
N GLN A 146 -23.35 7.88 -21.17
CA GLN A 146 -22.80 9.11 -21.74
C GLN A 146 -21.64 9.68 -20.92
N ALA A 147 -21.74 9.66 -19.58
CA ALA A 147 -20.69 10.12 -18.70
C ALA A 147 -19.44 9.23 -18.79
N ALA A 148 -19.62 7.91 -18.80
CA ALA A 148 -18.53 6.96 -18.95
C ALA A 148 -17.85 7.07 -20.32
N ALA A 149 -18.62 7.19 -21.40
CA ALA A 149 -18.09 7.40 -22.75
C ALA A 149 -17.27 8.70 -22.84
N ARG A 150 -17.76 9.80 -22.25
CA ARG A 150 -17.03 11.07 -22.17
C ARG A 150 -15.75 10.96 -21.37
N ALA A 151 -15.78 10.35 -20.18
CA ALA A 151 -14.60 10.20 -19.34
C ALA A 151 -13.51 9.35 -20.03
N LEU A 152 -13.88 8.25 -20.69
CA LEU A 152 -12.92 7.44 -21.44
C LEU A 152 -12.35 8.21 -22.64
N ALA A 153 -13.20 8.91 -23.41
CA ALA A 153 -12.75 9.73 -24.53
C ALA A 153 -11.78 10.85 -24.10
N ASP A 154 -12.00 11.45 -22.93
CA ASP A 154 -11.09 12.44 -22.35
C ASP A 154 -9.73 11.87 -21.97
N LEU A 155 -9.72 10.71 -21.34
CA LEU A 155 -8.48 10.04 -20.96
C LEU A 155 -7.71 9.59 -22.21
N GLU A 156 -8.40 9.02 -23.20
CA GLU A 156 -7.82 8.65 -24.50
C GLU A 156 -7.22 9.85 -25.22
N THR A 157 -7.97 10.94 -25.32
CA THR A 157 -7.50 12.16 -25.97
C THR A 157 -6.30 12.75 -25.21
N SER A 158 -6.34 12.77 -23.88
CA SER A 158 -5.23 13.28 -23.05
C SER A 158 -3.97 12.44 -23.23
N ILE A 159 -4.12 11.12 -23.25
CA ILE A 159 -3.02 10.19 -23.50
C ILE A 159 -2.46 10.39 -24.91
N ALA A 160 -3.32 10.48 -25.93
CA ALA A 160 -2.90 10.69 -27.31
C ALA A 160 -2.15 12.02 -27.52
N LEU A 161 -2.61 13.09 -26.85
CA LEU A 161 -1.99 14.42 -26.95
C LEU A 161 -0.62 14.51 -26.26
N LEU A 162 -0.42 13.78 -25.18
CA LEU A 162 0.79 13.86 -24.35
C LEU A 162 1.79 12.73 -24.56
N THR A 163 1.37 11.63 -25.20
CA THR A 163 2.27 10.49 -25.45
C THR A 163 3.39 10.91 -26.41
N PRO A 164 4.66 10.78 -26.01
CA PRO A 164 5.76 11.13 -26.89
C PRO A 164 5.89 10.15 -28.05
N ARG A 165 6.44 10.62 -29.18
CA ARG A 165 6.72 9.77 -30.36
C ARG A 165 7.74 8.65 -30.06
N ALA A 166 8.64 8.88 -29.11
CA ALA A 166 9.62 7.91 -28.66
C ALA A 166 9.69 7.94 -27.12
N LEU A 167 9.78 6.75 -26.50
CA LEU A 167 9.75 6.63 -25.04
C LEU A 167 10.89 7.37 -24.31
N ALA A 168 12.03 7.59 -24.98
CA ALA A 168 13.18 8.29 -24.43
C ALA A 168 13.17 9.81 -24.72
N SER A 169 12.16 10.34 -25.41
CA SER A 169 12.15 11.77 -25.73
C SER A 169 11.94 12.61 -24.46
N PRO A 170 12.66 13.74 -24.30
CA PRO A 170 12.46 14.63 -23.16
C PRO A 170 11.03 15.14 -23.05
N MET A 171 10.50 15.19 -21.83
CA MET A 171 9.15 15.70 -21.55
C MET A 171 9.18 16.76 -20.45
N ALA A 172 8.28 17.74 -20.54
CA ALA A 172 8.06 18.68 -19.45
C ALA A 172 7.50 17.94 -18.22
N PRO A 173 7.94 18.26 -16.98
CA PRO A 173 7.47 17.60 -15.76
C PRO A 173 5.94 17.68 -15.57
N THR A 174 5.33 18.79 -15.97
CA THR A 174 3.88 19.00 -15.93
C THR A 174 3.15 18.05 -16.89
N ALA A 175 3.60 17.98 -18.14
CA ALA A 175 3.06 17.07 -19.15
C ALA A 175 3.21 15.60 -18.73
N ALA A 176 4.37 15.21 -18.21
CA ALA A 176 4.62 13.86 -17.71
C ALA A 176 3.68 13.49 -16.55
N ARG A 177 3.43 14.43 -15.61
CA ARG A 177 2.48 14.23 -14.49
C ARG A 177 1.04 14.08 -14.99
N THR A 178 0.64 14.88 -15.98
CA THR A 178 -0.70 14.79 -16.56
C THR A 178 -0.89 13.47 -17.32
N LEU A 179 0.09 13.06 -18.12
CA LEU A 179 0.07 11.78 -18.83
C LEU A 179 0.03 10.59 -17.87
N SER A 180 0.91 10.60 -16.86
CA SER A 180 0.97 9.53 -15.86
C SER A 180 -0.35 9.43 -15.09
N SER A 181 -0.96 10.56 -14.73
CA SER A 181 -2.28 10.60 -14.12
C SER A 181 -3.34 10.01 -15.05
N ALA A 182 -3.45 10.46 -16.31
CA ALA A 182 -4.48 9.97 -17.25
C ALA A 182 -4.40 8.45 -17.48
N LEU A 183 -3.19 7.91 -17.66
CA LEU A 183 -2.94 6.47 -17.75
C LEU A 183 -3.39 5.74 -16.47
N THR A 184 -3.07 6.29 -15.31
CA THR A 184 -3.47 5.72 -14.01
C THR A 184 -4.99 5.70 -13.85
N GLN A 185 -5.67 6.78 -14.26
CA GLN A 185 -7.12 6.88 -14.18
C GLN A 185 -7.80 5.84 -15.07
N ARG A 186 -7.38 5.74 -16.34
CA ARG A 186 -7.94 4.77 -17.29
C ARG A 186 -7.65 3.33 -16.86
N GLY A 187 -6.42 3.07 -16.44
CA GLY A 187 -6.02 1.76 -15.89
C GLY A 187 -6.79 1.37 -14.62
N ALA A 188 -7.13 2.33 -13.75
CA ALA A 188 -7.94 2.07 -12.56
C ALA A 188 -9.38 1.67 -12.93
N VAL A 189 -10.02 2.39 -13.85
CA VAL A 189 -11.36 2.06 -14.35
C VAL A 189 -11.36 0.66 -14.96
N TYR A 190 -10.45 0.38 -15.90
CA TYR A 190 -10.34 -0.95 -16.53
C TYR A 190 -10.05 -2.06 -15.52
N LEU A 191 -9.20 -1.81 -14.52
CA LEU A 191 -8.91 -2.79 -13.47
C LEU A 191 -10.14 -3.16 -12.65
N GLN A 192 -10.92 -2.16 -12.23
CA GLN A 192 -12.12 -2.40 -11.44
C GLN A 192 -13.22 -3.06 -12.27
N THR A 193 -13.42 -2.62 -13.51
CA THR A 193 -14.34 -3.25 -14.47
C THR A 193 -13.97 -4.71 -14.71
N GLY A 194 -12.71 -5.01 -15.04
CA GLY A 194 -12.27 -6.38 -15.30
C GLY A 194 -12.31 -7.31 -14.08
N LYS A 195 -12.20 -6.76 -12.86
CA LYS A 195 -12.40 -7.54 -11.62
C LYS A 195 -13.86 -7.89 -11.41
N MET A 196 -14.76 -6.91 -11.54
CA MET A 196 -16.18 -7.10 -11.24
C MET A 196 -16.95 -7.81 -12.36
N LEU A 197 -16.49 -7.70 -13.62
CA LEU A 197 -17.04 -8.46 -14.75
C LEU A 197 -16.82 -9.98 -14.59
N ARG A 198 -15.79 -10.40 -13.84
CA ARG A 198 -15.62 -11.82 -13.43
C ARG A 198 -16.52 -12.24 -12.28
N ALA A 199 -16.95 -11.28 -11.46
CA ALA A 199 -17.82 -11.48 -10.31
C ALA A 199 -19.32 -11.34 -10.69
N ASP A 200 -19.67 -11.72 -11.92
CA ASP A 200 -21.05 -11.82 -12.43
C ASP A 200 -21.81 -10.49 -12.64
N ARG A 201 -21.08 -9.39 -12.91
CA ARG A 201 -21.70 -8.12 -13.37
C ARG A 201 -21.70 -8.00 -14.88
N ALA A 202 -22.73 -7.38 -15.44
CA ALA A 202 -22.82 -7.09 -16.87
C ALA A 202 -22.22 -5.72 -17.21
N LEU A 203 -21.65 -5.61 -18.42
CA LEU A 203 -21.26 -4.33 -19.00
C LEU A 203 -22.49 -3.49 -19.33
N ASP A 204 -22.40 -2.20 -19.07
CA ASP A 204 -23.39 -1.20 -19.49
C ASP A 204 -22.64 0.02 -20.03
N VAL A 205 -22.18 -0.15 -21.27
CA VAL A 205 -21.34 0.80 -22.01
C VAL A 205 -22.05 1.16 -23.31
N ASP A 206 -21.74 2.33 -23.85
CA ASP A 206 -22.17 2.70 -25.21
C ASP A 206 -21.64 1.67 -26.24
N GLN A 207 -22.54 1.16 -27.09
CA GLN A 207 -22.24 0.15 -28.10
C GLN A 207 -21.31 0.66 -29.21
N SER A 208 -21.18 1.98 -29.36
CA SER A 208 -20.24 2.56 -30.33
C SER A 208 -18.78 2.46 -29.88
N ARG A 209 -18.51 2.06 -28.63
CA ARG A 209 -17.18 1.99 -28.06
C ARG A 209 -16.57 0.61 -28.18
N ASP A 210 -15.25 0.56 -28.36
CA ASP A 210 -14.50 -0.70 -28.43
C ASP A 210 -14.70 -1.56 -27.17
N GLU A 211 -14.78 -0.92 -25.99
CA GLU A 211 -14.94 -1.60 -24.70
C GLU A 211 -16.24 -2.40 -24.57
N ALA A 212 -17.26 -2.14 -25.39
CA ALA A 212 -18.50 -2.90 -25.38
C ALA A 212 -18.27 -4.39 -25.74
N SER A 213 -17.24 -4.67 -26.54
CA SER A 213 -16.87 -6.02 -26.98
C SER A 213 -15.82 -6.70 -26.09
N TRP A 214 -15.30 -6.00 -25.07
CA TRP A 214 -14.15 -6.47 -24.32
C TRP A 214 -14.52 -7.54 -23.29
N SER A 215 -13.73 -8.61 -23.26
CA SER A 215 -13.79 -9.60 -22.19
C SER A 215 -13.14 -9.08 -20.91
N ALA A 216 -13.45 -9.70 -19.77
CA ALA A 216 -12.79 -9.38 -18.50
C ALA A 216 -11.26 -9.54 -18.56
N HIS A 217 -10.75 -10.47 -19.38
CA HIS A 217 -9.32 -10.61 -19.64
C HIS A 217 -8.77 -9.38 -20.38
N ARG A 218 -9.47 -8.90 -21.41
CA ARG A 218 -9.03 -7.74 -22.19
C ARG A 218 -8.98 -6.47 -21.35
N PHE A 219 -9.96 -6.25 -20.46
CA PHE A 219 -9.91 -5.16 -19.49
C PHE A 219 -8.70 -5.24 -18.56
N GLN A 220 -8.34 -6.44 -18.08
CA GLN A 220 -7.17 -6.61 -17.22
C GLN A 220 -5.85 -6.41 -17.96
N GLU A 221 -5.76 -6.85 -19.21
CA GLU A 221 -4.60 -6.62 -20.06
C GLU A 221 -4.40 -5.12 -20.33
N ALA A 222 -5.47 -4.42 -20.73
CA ALA A 222 -5.45 -2.98 -20.94
C ALA A 222 -5.10 -2.22 -19.65
N ALA A 223 -5.65 -2.63 -18.51
CA ALA A 223 -5.30 -2.07 -17.20
C ALA A 223 -3.83 -2.30 -16.86
N SER A 224 -3.30 -3.50 -17.11
CA SER A 224 -1.88 -3.82 -16.88
C SER A 224 -0.97 -2.93 -17.72
N HIS A 225 -1.30 -2.76 -19.00
CA HIS A 225 -0.57 -1.89 -19.91
C HIS A 225 -0.56 -0.43 -19.42
N ASP A 226 -1.72 0.14 -19.12
CA ASP A 226 -1.85 1.53 -18.72
C ASP A 226 -1.18 1.83 -17.37
N LEU A 227 -1.33 0.94 -16.39
CA LEU A 227 -0.70 1.10 -15.08
C LEU A 227 0.83 0.94 -15.15
N ALA A 228 1.34 0.07 -16.02
CA ALA A 228 2.77 -0.05 -16.26
C ALA A 228 3.34 1.25 -16.84
N LEU A 229 2.69 1.82 -17.86
CA LEU A 229 3.10 3.11 -18.43
C LEU A 229 2.95 4.25 -17.42
N GLY A 230 1.84 4.31 -16.67
CA GLY A 230 1.64 5.31 -15.62
C GLY A 230 2.73 5.27 -14.55
N GLY A 231 3.16 4.07 -14.15
CA GLY A 231 4.28 3.87 -13.22
C GLY A 231 5.62 4.33 -13.81
N ARG A 232 5.87 4.05 -15.08
CA ARG A 232 7.08 4.51 -15.80
C ARG A 232 7.16 6.04 -15.89
N TYR A 233 6.02 6.71 -16.08
CA TYR A 233 5.94 8.18 -16.09
C TYR A 233 5.93 8.80 -14.66
N GLY A 234 6.21 8.01 -13.62
CA GLY A 234 6.44 8.50 -12.26
C GLY A 234 5.22 8.51 -11.34
N ASN A 235 4.12 7.83 -11.69
CA ASN A 235 2.96 7.72 -10.81
C ASN A 235 3.10 6.54 -9.84
N GLU A 236 3.28 6.83 -8.55
CA GLU A 236 3.44 5.81 -7.50
C GLU A 236 2.19 4.96 -7.27
N ILE A 237 0.98 5.52 -7.47
CA ILE A 237 -0.27 4.76 -7.37
C ILE A 237 -0.30 3.72 -8.49
N ALA A 238 0.04 4.12 -9.72
CA ALA A 238 0.14 3.20 -10.84
C ALA A 238 1.20 2.13 -10.61
N LYS A 239 2.39 2.49 -10.12
CA LYS A 239 3.46 1.53 -9.80
C LYS A 239 2.99 0.46 -8.79
N ASN A 240 2.23 0.86 -7.78
CA ASN A 240 1.68 -0.06 -6.80
C ASN A 240 0.55 -0.93 -7.37
N LEU A 241 -0.35 -0.35 -8.16
CA LEU A 241 -1.44 -1.09 -8.81
C LEU A 241 -0.92 -2.06 -9.89
N ALA A 242 0.13 -1.70 -10.63
CA ALA A 242 0.77 -2.50 -11.67
C ALA A 242 1.26 -3.86 -11.14
N VAL A 243 1.78 -3.90 -9.91
CA VAL A 243 2.19 -5.15 -9.25
C VAL A 243 1.02 -6.12 -9.08
N SER A 244 -0.19 -5.61 -8.86
CA SER A 244 -1.38 -6.47 -8.66
C SER A 244 -1.92 -7.09 -9.95
N VAL A 245 -1.56 -6.53 -11.11
CA VAL A 245 -2.04 -6.95 -12.43
C VAL A 245 -0.97 -7.66 -13.26
N ASN A 246 0.30 -7.58 -12.87
CA ASN A 246 1.40 -8.25 -13.55
C ASN A 246 1.29 -9.80 -13.40
N PRO A 247 1.19 -10.56 -14.52
CA PRO A 247 1.06 -12.01 -14.50
C PRO A 247 2.22 -12.72 -13.79
N THR A 248 3.45 -12.25 -14.00
CA THR A 248 4.66 -12.78 -13.37
C THR A 248 4.63 -12.52 -11.87
N ALA A 249 4.27 -11.31 -11.44
CA ALA A 249 4.13 -11.00 -10.01
C ALA A 249 3.01 -11.82 -9.35
N LYS A 250 1.90 -12.07 -10.07
CA LYS A 250 0.81 -12.93 -9.62
C LYS A 250 1.25 -14.39 -9.50
N LEU A 251 1.97 -14.92 -10.48
CA LEU A 251 2.54 -16.28 -10.47
C LEU A 251 3.58 -16.44 -9.36
N CYS A 252 4.54 -15.52 -9.23
CA CYS A 252 5.50 -15.54 -8.14
C CYS A 252 4.78 -15.46 -6.78
N GLY A 253 3.76 -14.62 -6.66
CA GLY A 253 2.91 -14.54 -5.47
C GLY A 253 2.13 -15.82 -5.21
N GLN A 254 1.63 -16.51 -6.23
CA GLN A 254 0.94 -17.79 -6.14
C GLN A 254 1.91 -18.92 -5.77
N ILE A 255 3.09 -18.99 -6.37
CA ILE A 255 4.14 -19.96 -6.05
C ILE A 255 4.61 -19.75 -4.60
N VAL A 256 4.82 -18.51 -4.17
CA VAL A 256 5.19 -18.19 -2.78
C VAL A 256 4.04 -18.54 -1.84
N ARG A 257 2.78 -18.24 -2.20
CA ARG A 257 1.61 -18.63 -1.40
C ARG A 257 1.41 -20.13 -1.32
N GLU A 258 1.62 -20.85 -2.42
CA GLU A 258 1.50 -22.30 -2.50
C GLU A 258 2.62 -22.95 -1.70
N ALA A 259 3.86 -22.46 -1.81
CA ALA A 259 4.96 -22.85 -0.95
C ALA A 259 4.65 -22.58 0.53
N MET A 260 4.13 -21.39 0.87
CA MET A 260 3.70 -21.07 2.23
C MET A 260 2.53 -21.93 2.72
N ARG A 261 1.57 -22.28 1.86
CA ARG A 261 0.41 -23.14 2.16
C ARG A 261 0.84 -24.58 2.36
N LYS A 262 1.82 -25.05 1.56
CA LYS A 262 2.44 -26.37 1.67
C LYS A 262 3.25 -26.50 2.96
N GLU A 263 3.93 -25.44 3.38
CA GLU A 263 4.72 -25.40 4.61
C GLU A 263 3.86 -25.19 5.88
N TYR A 264 2.79 -24.38 5.83
CA TYR A 264 2.08 -23.89 7.02
C TYR A 264 0.59 -24.26 7.12
N GLY A 265 0.03 -24.91 6.10
CA GLY A 265 -1.35 -25.39 6.06
C GLY A 265 -2.38 -24.32 5.63
N PRO A 266 -3.61 -24.76 5.27
CA PRO A 266 -4.62 -23.89 4.66
C PRO A 266 -5.23 -22.82 5.58
N GLY A 267 -5.00 -22.88 6.89
CA GLY A 267 -5.52 -21.90 7.86
C GLY A 267 -4.59 -20.71 8.15
N PHE A 268 -3.38 -20.68 7.59
CA PHE A 268 -2.40 -19.60 7.82
C PHE A 268 -2.67 -18.36 6.96
N MET A 269 -3.25 -18.55 5.77
CA MET A 269 -3.78 -17.47 4.95
C MET A 269 -5.28 -17.46 5.16
N GLY A 270 -5.85 -16.29 5.49
CA GLY A 270 -7.31 -16.13 5.63
C GLY A 270 -8.06 -16.60 4.38
N PRO A 271 -9.42 -16.59 4.41
CA PRO A 271 -10.21 -17.10 3.30
C PRO A 271 -9.78 -16.46 1.97
N GLU A 272 -9.70 -17.30 0.93
CA GLU A 272 -9.43 -16.87 -0.45
C GLU A 272 -10.42 -15.76 -0.86
N PRO A 273 -10.04 -14.77 -1.69
CA PRO A 273 -11.03 -14.17 -2.55
C PRO A 273 -11.57 -15.29 -3.47
N GLU A 274 -12.88 -15.46 -3.49
CA GLU A 274 -13.55 -16.51 -4.28
C GLU A 274 -13.21 -16.38 -5.78
N ASP A 275 -12.15 -17.06 -6.21
CA ASP A 275 -11.96 -17.44 -7.61
C ASP A 275 -12.68 -18.80 -7.76
N VAL A 276 -13.89 -18.77 -8.32
CA VAL A 276 -14.70 -19.96 -8.64
C VAL A 276 -13.85 -20.89 -9.50
N THR A 277 -13.57 -22.08 -8.96
CA THR A 277 -12.73 -23.08 -9.58
C THR A 277 -13.48 -23.76 -10.72
N LEU A 278 -12.83 -23.83 -11.88
CA LEU A 278 -13.14 -24.78 -12.95
C LEU A 278 -13.11 -26.19 -12.35
N GLU A 279 -14.18 -26.95 -12.58
CA GLU A 279 -14.28 -28.36 -12.22
C GLU A 279 -13.05 -29.13 -12.74
N LYS A 280 -12.31 -29.77 -11.82
CA LYS A 280 -11.24 -30.69 -12.17
C LYS A 280 -11.66 -32.10 -11.74
N PRO A 281 -11.59 -33.11 -12.64
CA PRO A 281 -12.14 -34.42 -12.38
C PRO A 281 -11.39 -35.18 -11.28
N LEU A 282 -12.16 -35.98 -10.54
CA LEU A 282 -11.77 -36.78 -9.38
C LEU A 282 -10.69 -37.82 -9.76
N ILE A 283 -9.53 -37.74 -9.11
CA ILE A 283 -8.57 -38.84 -9.00
C ILE A 283 -8.38 -39.12 -7.50
N PRO A 284 -8.48 -40.38 -7.03
CA PRO A 284 -8.58 -40.70 -5.62
C PRO A 284 -7.27 -40.39 -4.86
N HIS A 285 -7.43 -39.74 -3.71
CA HIS A 285 -6.35 -39.38 -2.80
C HIS A 285 -5.67 -40.62 -2.20
N THR A 286 -4.40 -40.82 -2.52
CA THR A 286 -3.51 -41.62 -1.68
C THR A 286 -3.19 -40.82 -0.42
N THR A 287 -3.49 -41.41 0.74
CA THR A 287 -3.27 -40.82 2.07
C THR A 287 -1.77 -40.66 2.39
N TYR A 288 -1.32 -39.44 2.66
CA TYR A 288 -0.09 -39.18 3.41
C TYR A 288 -0.44 -38.72 4.83
N PRO A 289 0.27 -39.19 5.88
CA PRO A 289 -0.01 -38.85 7.26
C PRO A 289 0.33 -37.38 7.58
N PRO A 290 -0.38 -36.73 8.52
CA PRO A 290 -0.27 -35.30 8.77
C PRO A 290 0.80 -35.02 9.82
N ASP A 291 2.06 -34.86 9.42
CA ASP A 291 3.03 -34.12 10.24
C ASP A 291 3.36 -32.78 9.58
N LYS A 292 2.38 -31.87 9.65
CA LYS A 292 2.49 -30.49 9.16
C LYS A 292 3.45 -29.71 10.06
N MET A 293 4.63 -29.37 9.56
CA MET A 293 5.66 -28.66 10.34
C MET A 293 5.25 -27.20 10.64
N LYS A 294 4.63 -26.96 11.79
CA LYS A 294 4.31 -25.61 12.31
C LYS A 294 5.57 -24.73 12.42
N PHE A 295 5.54 -23.48 11.97
CA PHE A 295 6.70 -22.56 12.05
C PHE A 295 6.82 -21.78 13.36
N LEU A 296 5.71 -21.58 14.08
CA LEU A 296 5.69 -20.94 15.39
C LEU A 296 6.05 -21.96 16.48
N LYS A 297 7.29 -22.45 16.41
CA LYS A 297 7.87 -23.37 17.38
C LYS A 297 8.63 -22.60 18.46
N VAL A 298 8.84 -23.28 19.58
CA VAL A 298 9.74 -22.81 20.66
C VAL A 298 11.11 -22.49 20.06
N GLY A 299 11.71 -21.36 20.48
CA GLY A 299 13.00 -20.90 19.99
C GLY A 299 12.96 -20.11 18.68
N ARG A 300 11.78 -19.91 18.07
CA ARG A 300 11.66 -19.03 16.89
C ARG A 300 11.67 -17.56 17.31
N VAL A 301 12.36 -16.75 16.52
CA VAL A 301 12.45 -15.30 16.75
C VAL A 301 11.34 -14.60 15.97
N ALA A 302 10.66 -13.67 16.63
CA ALA A 302 9.62 -12.83 16.05
C ALA A 302 9.86 -11.35 16.40
N ILE A 303 9.19 -10.45 15.67
CA ILE A 303 9.16 -9.02 15.96
C ILE A 303 7.75 -8.66 16.39
N ILE A 304 7.61 -7.87 17.45
CA ILE A 304 6.29 -7.38 17.88
C ILE A 304 5.86 -6.24 16.95
N THR A 305 4.65 -6.33 16.39
CA THR A 305 4.11 -5.30 15.49
C THR A 305 3.23 -4.27 16.20
N ARG A 306 2.65 -4.60 17.37
CA ARG A 306 1.70 -3.73 18.09
C ARG A 306 1.96 -3.65 19.60
N GLY A 307 1.53 -2.54 20.22
CA GLY A 307 1.59 -2.30 21.66
C GLY A 307 2.90 -1.66 22.14
N ARG A 308 3.07 -1.52 23.47
CA ARG A 308 4.23 -0.85 24.11
C ARG A 308 5.61 -1.36 23.64
N TYR A 309 5.68 -2.64 23.27
CA TYR A 309 6.93 -3.28 22.83
C TYR A 309 7.01 -3.44 21.30
N ALA A 310 6.25 -2.66 20.53
CA ALA A 310 6.35 -2.66 19.06
C ALA A 310 7.79 -2.39 18.59
N GLY A 311 8.21 -3.08 17.54
CA GLY A 311 9.58 -3.04 17.00
C GLY A 311 10.63 -3.75 17.87
N LYS A 312 10.24 -4.41 18.97
CA LYS A 312 11.16 -5.21 19.79
C LYS A 312 11.22 -6.66 19.29
N LYS A 313 12.43 -7.23 19.30
CA LYS A 313 12.70 -8.62 18.95
C LYS A 313 12.41 -9.51 20.14
N VAL A 314 11.74 -10.62 19.88
CA VAL A 314 11.31 -11.58 20.88
C VAL A 314 11.58 -13.01 20.43
N VAL A 315 11.73 -13.91 21.39
CA VAL A 315 11.78 -15.36 21.17
C VAL A 315 10.53 -15.99 21.74
N ILE A 316 9.95 -16.93 21.00
CA ILE A 316 8.80 -17.72 21.43
C ILE A 316 9.28 -18.78 22.42
N ILE A 317 8.81 -18.70 23.68
CA ILE A 317 9.11 -19.67 24.73
C ILE A 317 8.07 -20.78 24.71
N GLN A 318 6.79 -20.41 24.62
CA GLN A 318 5.68 -21.36 24.62
C GLN A 318 4.61 -20.90 23.63
N PRO A 319 4.42 -21.61 22.51
CA PRO A 319 3.27 -21.40 21.63
C PRO A 319 2.01 -22.02 22.24
N VAL A 320 0.88 -21.33 22.15
CA VAL A 320 -0.45 -21.78 22.60
C VAL A 320 -1.42 -21.56 21.44
N ASP A 321 -1.64 -22.61 20.65
CA ASP A 321 -2.39 -22.50 19.39
C ASP A 321 -3.90 -22.43 19.59
N ASN A 322 -4.44 -23.23 20.50
CA ASN A 322 -5.89 -23.39 20.70
C ASN A 322 -6.48 -22.39 21.73
N GLY A 323 -5.68 -21.41 22.18
CA GLY A 323 -6.09 -20.46 23.22
C GLY A 323 -6.27 -21.10 24.61
N ASN A 324 -6.61 -20.27 25.60
CA ASN A 324 -6.94 -20.69 26.96
C ASN A 324 -8.12 -19.86 27.51
N LYS A 325 -8.65 -20.19 28.69
CA LYS A 325 -9.76 -19.46 29.32
C LYS A 325 -9.54 -17.93 29.39
N PRO A 326 -8.37 -17.39 29.81
CA PRO A 326 -8.16 -15.95 29.84
C PRO A 326 -7.89 -15.30 28.47
N HIS A 327 -7.36 -16.05 27.50
CA HIS A 327 -7.04 -15.59 26.16
C HIS A 327 -7.56 -16.61 25.12
N PRO A 328 -8.81 -16.44 24.62
CA PRO A 328 -9.49 -17.42 23.76
C PRO A 328 -8.93 -17.49 22.32
N PHE A 329 -7.80 -16.86 22.05
CA PHE A 329 -7.16 -16.76 20.74
C PHE A 329 -5.75 -17.36 20.78
N GLY A 330 -5.23 -17.75 19.62
CA GLY A 330 -3.86 -18.23 19.46
C GLY A 330 -2.83 -17.18 19.91
N HIS A 331 -1.98 -17.55 20.87
CA HIS A 331 -1.00 -16.66 21.46
C HIS A 331 0.31 -17.37 21.77
N ALA A 332 1.37 -16.60 21.94
CA ALA A 332 2.65 -17.08 22.44
C ALA A 332 3.04 -16.37 23.73
N VAL A 333 3.63 -17.14 24.64
CA VAL A 333 4.47 -16.60 25.72
C VAL A 333 5.83 -16.29 25.12
N VAL A 334 6.22 -15.02 25.16
CA VAL A 334 7.47 -14.55 24.56
C VAL A 334 8.37 -13.90 25.60
N ALA A 335 9.68 -14.02 25.39
CA ALA A 335 10.70 -13.22 26.05
C ALA A 335 11.40 -12.32 25.03
N GLY A 336 11.67 -11.07 25.41
CA GLY A 336 12.22 -10.07 24.52
C GLY A 336 13.20 -9.13 25.18
N ILE A 337 13.83 -8.30 24.36
CA ILE A 337 14.75 -7.26 24.80
C ILE A 337 14.05 -5.89 24.74
N GLU A 338 13.84 -5.25 25.89
CA GLU A 338 13.31 -3.89 25.97
C GLU A 338 14.43 -2.89 25.66
N ARG A 339 15.56 -3.02 26.35
CA ARG A 339 16.77 -2.22 26.16
C ARG A 339 17.91 -3.11 25.67
N TYR A 340 18.32 -2.86 24.44
CA TYR A 340 19.41 -3.58 23.77
C TYR A 340 20.78 -3.20 24.33
N PRO A 341 21.78 -4.10 24.24
CA PRO A 341 23.15 -3.75 24.55
C PRO A 341 23.63 -2.66 23.56
N SER A 342 24.44 -1.73 24.06
CA SER A 342 24.98 -0.63 23.25
C SER A 342 26.26 -1.07 22.54
N LYS A 343 26.55 -0.46 21.37
CA LYS A 343 27.78 -0.74 20.63
C LYS A 343 29.02 -0.55 21.52
N ILE A 344 29.85 -1.58 21.56
CA ILE A 344 31.13 -1.62 22.28
C ILE A 344 32.25 -1.34 21.28
N THR A 345 33.25 -0.57 21.69
CA THR A 345 34.45 -0.29 20.88
C THR A 345 35.69 -0.58 21.70
N ARG A 346 36.79 -0.98 21.05
CA ARG A 346 38.05 -1.36 21.69
C ARG A 346 38.66 -0.28 22.59
N ARG A 347 38.34 1.00 22.33
CA ARG A 347 38.85 2.17 23.08
C ARG A 347 38.20 2.35 24.47
N MET A 348 37.13 1.60 24.78
CA MET A 348 36.40 1.76 26.04
C MET A 348 37.08 1.02 27.20
N SER A 349 37.00 1.56 28.42
CA SER A 349 37.44 0.88 29.64
C SER A 349 36.60 -0.35 29.95
N LYS A 350 37.17 -1.37 30.61
CA LYS A 350 36.48 -2.63 30.96
C LYS A 350 35.15 -2.39 31.70
N ALA A 351 35.13 -1.46 32.65
CA ALA A 351 33.93 -1.07 33.39
C ALA A 351 32.83 -0.46 32.49
N ARG A 352 33.20 0.31 31.46
CA ARG A 352 32.24 0.87 30.50
C ARG A 352 31.74 -0.17 29.50
N GLN A 353 32.59 -1.14 29.13
CA GLN A 353 32.20 -2.28 28.31
C GLN A 353 31.14 -3.13 29.03
N GLU A 354 31.38 -3.48 30.30
CA GLU A 354 30.44 -4.26 31.10
C GLU A 354 29.07 -3.56 31.24
N LYS A 355 29.06 -2.26 31.55
CA LYS A 355 27.80 -1.48 31.63
C LYS A 355 27.03 -1.45 30.31
N ARG A 356 27.72 -1.47 29.16
CA ARG A 356 27.10 -1.44 27.83
C ARG A 356 26.61 -2.81 27.33
N SER A 357 27.18 -3.90 27.86
CA SER A 357 26.73 -5.27 27.59
C SER A 357 25.42 -5.64 28.29
N LYS A 358 25.00 -4.88 29.31
CA LYS A 358 23.79 -5.17 30.09
C LYS A 358 22.51 -5.07 29.25
N VAL A 359 21.62 -6.04 29.43
CA VAL A 359 20.34 -6.13 28.71
C VAL A 359 19.18 -5.96 29.68
N LYS A 360 18.11 -5.27 29.26
CA LYS A 360 16.84 -5.23 30.02
C LYS A 360 15.80 -6.13 29.31
N PRO A 361 15.49 -7.32 29.85
CA PRO A 361 14.49 -8.19 29.23
C PRO A 361 13.07 -7.85 29.67
N PHE A 362 12.10 -8.33 28.89
CA PHE A 362 10.69 -8.40 29.28
C PHE A 362 10.10 -9.75 28.90
N ILE A 363 9.04 -10.15 29.61
CA ILE A 363 8.21 -11.32 29.31
C ILE A 363 6.78 -10.86 29.08
N LYS A 364 6.09 -11.44 28.10
CA LYS A 364 4.71 -11.07 27.78
C LYS A 364 3.97 -12.17 27.04
N VAL A 365 2.66 -12.25 27.23
CA VAL A 365 1.74 -13.03 26.40
C VAL A 365 1.28 -12.17 25.23
N ILE A 366 1.45 -12.64 23.99
CA ILE A 366 1.16 -11.87 22.77
C ILE A 366 0.37 -12.73 21.78
N ASN A 367 -0.71 -12.17 21.23
CA ASN A 367 -1.48 -12.77 20.15
C ASN A 367 -0.60 -12.94 18.89
N TYR A 368 -0.74 -14.06 18.17
CA TYR A 368 0.01 -14.30 16.94
C TYR A 368 -0.15 -13.21 15.87
N ASN A 369 -1.32 -12.58 15.76
CA ASN A 369 -1.55 -11.46 14.82
C ASN A 369 -0.66 -10.24 15.10
N HIS A 370 -0.10 -10.14 16.31
CA HIS A 370 0.78 -9.06 16.74
C HIS A 370 2.27 -9.45 16.70
N LEU A 371 2.57 -10.62 16.14
CA LEU A 371 3.92 -11.13 15.93
C LEU A 371 4.20 -11.24 14.44
N MET A 372 5.29 -10.65 14.01
CA MET A 372 5.88 -10.88 12.69
C MET A 372 6.94 -11.97 12.85
N PRO A 373 6.69 -13.21 12.38
CA PRO A 373 7.67 -14.29 12.45
C PRO A 373 8.90 -13.93 11.61
N THR A 374 10.08 -14.36 12.04
CA THR A 374 11.33 -14.15 11.29
C THR A 374 11.99 -15.48 10.97
N ARG A 375 12.89 -15.46 9.98
CA ARG A 375 13.74 -16.62 9.63
C ARG A 375 14.69 -17.04 10.75
N TYR A 376 14.95 -16.17 11.72
CA TYR A 376 15.95 -16.43 12.75
C TYR A 376 15.41 -17.37 13.84
N THR A 377 16.29 -18.21 14.34
CA THR A 377 16.06 -19.03 15.53
C THR A 377 17.03 -18.60 16.62
N LEU A 378 16.58 -18.75 17.86
CA LEU A 378 17.34 -18.51 19.07
C LEU A 378 16.98 -19.62 20.04
N GLU A 379 17.81 -20.66 20.06
CA GLU A 379 17.67 -21.75 21.02
C GLU A 379 18.23 -21.28 22.37
N LEU A 380 17.36 -21.25 23.38
CA LEU A 380 17.71 -20.90 24.75
C LEU A 380 17.44 -22.14 25.61
N GLU A 381 18.45 -23.01 25.69
CA GLU A 381 18.37 -24.30 26.39
C GLU A 381 17.96 -24.15 27.86
N GLY A 382 18.27 -23.00 28.50
CA GLY A 382 17.92 -22.71 29.90
C GLY A 382 16.58 -21.99 30.14
N LEU A 383 15.77 -21.69 29.11
CA LEU A 383 14.49 -20.96 29.27
C LEU A 383 13.25 -21.80 28.99
N LYS A 384 13.43 -23.05 28.56
CA LYS A 384 12.33 -23.98 28.33
C LYS A 384 11.77 -24.41 29.69
N GLY A 385 10.60 -23.87 30.06
CA GLY A 385 9.90 -24.18 31.32
C GLY A 385 10.04 -23.11 32.43
N SER A 386 10.90 -22.11 32.27
CA SER A 386 11.06 -21.04 33.29
C SER A 386 9.98 -19.96 33.22
N VAL A 387 9.25 -19.86 32.10
CA VAL A 387 8.15 -18.91 31.91
C VAL A 387 6.92 -19.69 31.47
N THR A 388 5.99 -19.87 32.41
CA THR A 388 4.70 -20.54 32.18
C THR A 388 3.55 -19.54 32.34
N ALA A 389 2.32 -19.98 32.06
CA ALA A 389 1.13 -19.15 32.24
C ALA A 389 0.96 -18.67 33.71
N ASP A 390 1.37 -19.48 34.69
CA ASP A 390 1.25 -19.13 36.13
C ASP A 390 2.23 -18.06 36.57
N THR A 391 3.38 -17.92 35.88
CA THR A 391 4.32 -16.82 36.10
C THR A 391 3.66 -15.46 35.94
N PHE A 392 2.56 -15.36 35.19
CA PHE A 392 1.86 -14.10 34.97
C PHE A 392 0.83 -13.76 36.06
N LYS A 393 0.52 -14.62 37.03
CA LYS A 393 -0.47 -14.29 38.07
C LYS A 393 0.11 -13.38 39.16
N GLU A 394 1.31 -13.67 39.63
CA GLU A 394 1.97 -12.92 40.71
C GLU A 394 3.14 -12.07 40.22
N VAL A 395 3.38 -10.93 40.88
CA VAL A 395 4.45 -10.00 40.49
C VAL A 395 5.83 -10.56 40.81
N SER A 396 6.01 -11.21 41.96
CA SER A 396 7.29 -11.79 42.41
C SER A 396 7.86 -12.79 41.39
N HIS A 397 7.01 -13.71 40.90
CA HIS A 397 7.41 -14.69 39.88
C HIS A 397 7.80 -14.03 38.54
N ARG A 398 7.18 -12.91 38.17
CA ARG A 398 7.57 -12.16 36.96
C ARG A 398 8.96 -11.54 37.10
N GLU A 399 9.34 -11.10 38.30
CA GLU A 399 10.66 -10.52 38.54
C GLU A 399 11.76 -11.59 38.50
N ASP A 400 11.52 -12.76 39.11
CA ASP A 400 12.48 -13.86 39.08
C ASP A 400 12.65 -14.44 37.68
N ALA A 401 11.56 -14.59 36.92
CA ALA A 401 11.64 -14.98 35.51
C ALA A 401 12.46 -13.98 34.67
N LYS A 402 12.33 -12.66 34.93
CA LYS A 402 13.15 -11.65 34.25
C LYS A 402 14.63 -11.74 34.63
N LYS A 403 14.97 -12.07 35.88
CA LYS A 403 16.38 -12.28 36.30
C LYS A 403 16.99 -13.46 35.54
N THR A 404 16.26 -14.56 35.41
CA THR A 404 16.70 -15.76 34.66
C THR A 404 16.87 -15.45 33.17
N VAL A 405 15.89 -14.79 32.54
CA VAL A 405 15.97 -14.37 31.13
C VAL A 405 17.13 -13.40 30.91
N LYS A 406 17.38 -12.49 31.85
CA LYS A 406 18.50 -11.54 31.77
C LYS A 406 19.84 -12.27 31.72
N LYS A 407 20.07 -13.21 32.64
CA LYS A 407 21.30 -13.99 32.71
C LYS A 407 21.54 -14.76 31.40
N ALA A 408 20.51 -15.46 30.90
CA ALA A 408 20.60 -16.23 29.66
C ALA A 408 20.92 -15.36 28.43
N LEU A 409 20.33 -14.16 28.33
CA LEU A 409 20.57 -13.24 27.22
C LEU A 409 21.96 -12.57 27.30
N GLU A 410 22.45 -12.25 28.49
CA GLU A 410 23.79 -11.64 28.69
C GLU A 410 24.91 -12.66 28.41
N GLU A 411 24.73 -13.93 28.80
CA GLU A 411 25.65 -15.03 28.46
C GLU A 411 25.71 -15.27 26.94
N ARG A 412 24.54 -15.31 26.27
CA ARG A 412 24.47 -15.44 24.81
C ARG A 412 25.10 -14.25 24.09
N TYR A 413 24.88 -13.01 24.55
CA TYR A 413 25.52 -11.83 23.97
C TYR A 413 27.05 -11.88 24.10
N SER A 414 27.55 -12.29 25.27
CA SER A 414 29.00 -12.43 25.53
C SER A 414 29.64 -13.50 24.64
N SER A 415 28.90 -14.56 24.28
CA SER A 415 29.36 -15.58 23.33
C SER A 415 29.44 -15.08 21.86
N GLY A 416 28.94 -13.88 21.55
CA GLY A 416 28.97 -13.30 20.20
C GLY A 416 27.97 -13.91 19.21
N LYS A 417 27.13 -14.86 19.65
CA LYS A 417 26.11 -15.51 18.80
C LYS A 417 24.87 -14.62 18.61
N ASN A 418 24.10 -14.88 17.55
CA ASN A 418 22.83 -14.22 17.25
C ASN A 418 22.91 -12.68 17.22
N ARG A 419 23.95 -12.13 16.59
CA ARG A 419 24.20 -10.67 16.45
C ARG A 419 22.97 -9.89 15.99
N TRP A 420 22.18 -10.46 15.08
CA TRP A 420 20.94 -9.83 14.64
C TRP A 420 19.95 -9.62 15.79
N PHE A 421 19.77 -10.57 16.70
CA PHE A 421 18.83 -10.46 17.81
C PHE A 421 19.19 -9.32 18.78
N PHE A 422 20.48 -9.12 19.05
CA PHE A 422 20.97 -8.09 19.97
C PHE A 422 21.15 -6.71 19.34
N THR A 423 21.05 -6.60 18.02
CA THR A 423 21.10 -5.31 17.32
C THR A 423 19.70 -4.70 17.29
N PRO A 424 19.49 -3.45 17.76
CA PRO A 424 18.17 -2.81 17.67
C PRO A 424 17.74 -2.67 16.21
N LEU A 425 16.43 -2.76 15.95
CA LEU A 425 15.90 -2.39 14.64
C LEU A 425 16.05 -0.87 14.48
N SER A 426 16.69 -0.45 13.39
CA SER A 426 16.78 0.96 13.00
C SER A 426 15.36 1.51 12.79
N THR A 427 15.04 2.63 13.43
CA THR A 427 13.73 3.28 13.41
C THR A 427 13.31 3.74 12.00
N PHE A 428 14.18 3.63 10.99
CA PHE A 428 13.83 3.95 9.60
C PHE A 428 12.72 3.07 9.03
N PHE A 429 12.51 1.86 9.58
CA PHE A 429 11.51 0.91 9.07
C PHE A 429 10.14 0.96 9.77
N PHE A 430 10.00 1.74 10.86
CA PHE A 430 8.77 1.74 11.69
C PHE A 430 8.00 3.06 11.71
N PHE A 431 8.38 4.05 10.88
CA PHE A 431 7.60 5.29 10.74
C PHE A 431 6.24 5.07 10.04
N PHE A 432 6.04 3.92 9.38
CA PHE A 432 4.78 3.59 8.69
C PHE A 432 3.67 3.04 9.59
N SER A 433 3.91 2.78 10.88
CA SER A 433 2.86 2.25 11.79
C SER A 433 2.35 3.27 12.81
N SER A 434 3.00 4.42 12.99
CA SER A 434 2.56 5.43 13.98
C SER A 434 1.85 6.64 13.37
N LEU A 435 1.78 6.76 12.03
CA LEU A 435 1.03 7.85 11.38
C LEU A 435 -0.47 7.54 11.17
N ARG A 436 -0.94 6.33 11.52
CA ARG A 436 -2.36 5.98 11.46
C ARG A 436 -3.12 6.23 12.78
N SER A 437 -2.43 6.66 13.85
CA SER A 437 -3.07 7.02 15.13
C SER A 437 -2.86 8.47 15.57
N THR A 438 -2.24 9.31 14.74
CA THR A 438 -2.10 10.76 14.97
C THR A 438 -2.87 11.61 13.95
N TRP A 439 -3.88 11.01 13.31
CA TRP A 439 -4.98 11.72 12.63
C TRP A 439 -6.23 11.82 13.54
N GLY A 440 -6.00 11.92 14.86
CA GLY A 440 -7.03 12.14 15.88
C GLY A 440 -6.61 13.12 16.98
N ALA A 441 -5.43 13.74 16.87
CA ALA A 441 -4.90 14.66 17.87
C ALA A 441 -4.17 15.85 17.21
N TRP A 442 -4.87 16.53 16.29
CA TRP A 442 -4.56 17.89 15.86
C TRP A 442 -5.83 18.74 15.90
N ARG A 443 -6.54 18.67 17.04
CA ARG A 443 -7.37 19.76 17.54
C ARG A 443 -6.62 20.37 18.71
N GLY A 444 -6.34 21.67 18.61
CA GLY A 444 -5.85 22.48 19.73
C GLY A 444 -4.34 22.66 19.76
N ASN A 445 -3.81 23.53 18.89
CA ASN A 445 -2.93 24.58 19.38
C ASN A 445 -2.83 25.73 18.38
N LYS A 446 -3.28 26.91 18.83
CA LYS A 446 -3.01 28.20 18.19
C LYS A 446 -1.49 28.36 18.08
N VAL A 447 -0.98 28.61 16.88
CA VAL A 447 0.32 29.28 16.72
C VAL A 447 0.13 30.46 15.78
N LYS A 448 0.60 31.58 16.30
CA LYS A 448 0.58 32.96 15.81
C LYS A 448 1.25 33.05 14.44
N VAL A 449 0.60 33.71 13.50
CA VAL A 449 1.21 34.12 12.22
C VAL A 449 2.12 35.30 12.53
N GLU A 450 3.44 35.11 12.35
CA GLU A 450 4.36 36.21 12.11
C GLU A 450 4.58 36.31 10.60
N SER A 451 4.14 37.45 10.07
CA SER A 451 4.37 37.95 8.73
C SER A 451 5.84 38.25 8.48
N PHE A 452 6.37 37.92 7.31
CA PHE A 452 7.49 38.66 6.72
C PHE A 452 7.33 38.77 5.20
N GLY A 453 7.27 40.02 4.75
CA GLY A 453 7.96 40.63 3.60
C GLY A 453 7.90 39.92 2.26
#